data_AF-G4CMV7-F1
#
_entry.id   AF-G4CMV7-F1
#
_cell.length_a   1.000
_cell.length_b   1.000
_cell.length_c   1.000
_cell.angle_alpha   90.00
_cell.angle_beta   90.00
_cell.angle_gamma   90.00
#
_symmetry.space_group_name_H-M   'P 1'
#
loop_
_entity.id
_entity.type
_entity.pdbx_description
1 polymer ?
#
loop_
_entity_poly.entity_id
_entity_poly.type
_entity_poly.pdbx_seq_one_letter_code
_entity_poly.pdbx_strand_id
1 'polypeptide(L)'
;MWLLNLEETKEDKDLELEFRRICDGNNSLKTTLPFEILIKKKETNATGLQFADLCARPIGRHILDQSKLHYRGNRAFESLKLKFFTRTGRDFLGNEAEYLNHGLTVIPKF
;
A
#
# COMPACT_ATOMS: atom_id res chain seq x y z
N MET A 1 20.17 1.48 29.63
CA MET A 1 19.87 0.20 28.97
C MET A 1 18.45 0.34 28.43
N TRP A 2 18.23 0.84 27.22
CA TRP A 2 18.49 0.20 25.93
C TRP A 2 18.88 1.23 24.85
N LEU A 3 20.16 1.28 24.47
CA LEU A 3 20.57 1.80 23.16
C LEU A 3 21.37 0.68 22.53
N LEU A 4 20.66 -0.17 21.78
CA LEU A 4 21.31 -1.06 20.84
C LEU A 4 21.89 -0.16 19.75
N ASN A 5 23.20 0.04 19.81
CA ASN A 5 24.02 0.55 18.72
C ASN A 5 23.73 -0.31 17.48
N LEU A 6 22.84 0.17 16.62
CA LEU A 6 22.81 -0.21 15.22
C LEU A 6 23.79 0.76 14.55
N GLU A 7 24.79 0.22 13.85
CA GLU A 7 25.62 1.04 12.97
C GLU A 7 24.70 1.75 11.98
N GLU A 8 24.58 3.05 12.17
CA GLU A 8 23.72 3.92 11.38
C GLU A 8 24.28 3.96 9.95
N THR A 9 23.56 3.34 9.01
CA THR A 9 24.02 3.24 7.63
C THR A 9 23.96 4.61 6.97
N LYS A 10 24.73 4.81 5.89
CA LYS A 10 24.62 6.04 5.08
C LYS A 10 23.19 6.22 4.56
N GLU A 11 22.52 5.12 4.21
CA GLU A 11 21.13 5.12 3.76
C GLU A 11 20.17 5.63 4.84
N ASP A 12 20.30 5.16 6.09
CA ASP A 12 19.47 5.59 7.21
C ASP A 12 19.61 7.10 7.47
N LYS A 13 20.84 7.63 7.36
CA LYS A 13 21.12 9.07 7.52
C LYS A 13 20.51 9.92 6.41
N ASP A 14 20.66 9.47 5.17
CA ASP A 14 20.11 10.17 4.01
C ASP A 14 18.57 10.18 4.09
N LEU A 15 17.95 9.08 4.52
CA LEU A 15 16.51 8.97 4.75
C LEU A 15 16.03 9.90 5.87
N GLU A 16 16.71 9.91 7.02
CA GLU A 16 16.37 10.78 8.14
C GLU A 16 16.48 12.27 7.76
N LEU A 17 17.52 12.65 7.03
CA LEU A 17 17.70 14.03 6.58
C LEU A 17 16.54 14.48 5.67
N GLU A 18 16.15 13.67 4.69
CA GLU A 18 15.03 13.99 3.81
C GLU A 18 13.70 14.05 4.56
N PHE A 19 13.47 13.13 5.50
CA PHE A 19 12.27 13.15 6.33
C PHE A 19 12.18 14.44 7.16
N ARG A 20 13.30 14.87 7.76
CA ARG A 20 13.36 16.12 8.52
C ARG A 20 13.11 17.33 7.62
N ARG A 21 13.68 17.38 6.41
CA ARG A 21 13.40 18.44 5.42
C ARG A 21 11.90 18.56 5.11
N ILE A 22 11.23 17.42 4.92
CA ILE A 22 9.77 17.38 4.71
C ILE A 22 9.04 17.95 5.94
N CYS A 23 9.45 17.55 7.15
CA CYS A 23 8.86 18.06 8.39
C CYS A 23 9.11 19.55 8.62
N ASP A 24 10.24 20.10 8.15
CA ASP A 24 10.59 21.52 8.28
C ASP A 24 9.88 22.43 7.25
N GLY A 25 8.97 21.88 6.45
CA GLY A 25 8.15 22.65 5.50
C GLY A 25 8.47 22.39 4.02
N ASN A 26 9.40 21.48 3.70
CA ASN A 26 9.57 20.98 2.33
C ASN A 26 8.50 19.93 1.97
N ASN A 27 7.25 20.23 2.25
CA ASN A 27 6.08 19.45 1.90
C ASN A 27 5.10 20.29 1.07
N SER A 28 4.08 19.65 0.51
CA SER A 28 3.08 20.32 -0.33
C SER A 28 2.25 21.37 0.41
N LEU A 29 2.14 21.26 1.74
CA LEU A 29 1.39 22.20 2.58
C LEU A 29 2.22 23.42 2.96
N LYS A 30 3.55 23.38 2.77
CA LYS A 30 4.49 24.44 3.19
C LYS A 30 4.42 24.79 4.68
N THR A 31 4.11 23.80 5.52
CA THR A 31 4.01 23.97 6.98
C THR A 31 4.96 23.03 7.71
N THR A 32 5.36 23.38 8.93
CA THR A 32 6.07 22.43 9.80
C THR A 32 5.14 21.29 10.21
N LEU A 33 5.62 20.04 10.17
CA LEU A 33 4.88 18.85 10.58
C LEU A 33 5.43 18.31 11.90
N PRO A 34 4.58 17.98 12.89
CA PRO A 34 5.02 17.48 14.19
C PRO A 34 5.25 15.96 14.18
N PHE A 35 6.05 15.46 13.24
CA PHE A 35 6.38 14.04 13.12
C PHE A 35 7.84 13.77 13.44
N GLU A 36 8.11 12.62 14.04
CA GLU A 36 9.45 12.11 14.32
C GLU A 36 9.70 10.84 13.51
N ILE A 37 10.90 10.69 12.94
CA ILE A 37 11.27 9.47 12.22
C ILE A 37 11.71 8.38 13.20
N LEU A 38 11.23 7.17 12.96
CA LEU A 38 11.60 5.98 13.71
C LEU A 38 12.11 4.92 12.74
N ILE A 39 13.43 4.80 12.63
CA ILE A 39 14.06 3.76 11.81
C ILE A 39 14.03 2.44 12.58
N LYS A 40 13.52 1.38 11.93
CA LYS A 40 13.40 0.03 12.49
C LYS A 40 13.95 -0.98 11.51
N LYS A 41 14.41 -2.11 12.03
CA LYS A 41 14.90 -3.20 11.20
C LYS A 41 13.81 -3.72 10.27
N LYS A 42 14.21 -4.15 9.07
CA LYS A 42 13.32 -4.59 7.98
C LYS A 42 12.39 -5.75 8.38
N GLU A 43 12.81 -6.62 9.30
CA GLU A 43 12.00 -7.72 9.83
C GLU A 43 10.71 -7.24 10.50
N THR A 44 10.70 -5.99 11.00
CA THR A 44 9.48 -5.36 11.55
C THR A 44 8.37 -5.22 10.49
N ASN A 45 8.74 -5.15 9.20
CA ASN A 45 7.79 -5.09 8.08
C ASN A 45 7.34 -6.48 7.60
N ALA A 46 7.80 -7.58 8.20
CA ALA A 46 7.42 -8.93 7.76
C ALA A 46 5.90 -9.14 7.78
N THR A 47 5.21 -8.64 8.80
CA THR A 47 3.75 -8.67 8.89
C THR A 47 3.09 -7.89 7.74
N GLY A 48 3.61 -6.72 7.39
CA GLY A 48 3.10 -5.90 6.28
C GLY A 48 3.25 -6.61 4.94
N LEU A 49 4.38 -7.29 4.73
CA LEU A 49 4.61 -8.10 3.54
C LEU A 49 3.65 -9.29 3.46
N GLN A 50 3.40 -9.98 4.57
CA GLN A 50 2.41 -11.06 4.65
C GLN A 50 1.00 -10.57 4.30
N PHE A 51 0.60 -9.39 4.78
CA PHE A 51 -0.68 -8.78 4.40
C PHE A 51 -0.75 -8.45 2.92
N ALA A 52 0.34 -7.95 2.34
CA ALA A 52 0.41 -7.68 0.91
C ALA A 52 0.20 -8.98 0.09
N ASP A 53 0.87 -10.07 0.47
CA ASP A 53 0.72 -11.37 -0.19
C ASP A 53 -0.70 -11.94 -0.05
N LEU A 54 -1.31 -11.78 1.13
CA LEU A 54 -2.69 -12.21 1.40
C LEU A 54 -3.70 -11.49 0.50
N CYS A 55 -3.49 -10.20 0.22
CA CYS A 55 -4.35 -9.41 -0.66
C CYS A 55 -4.05 -9.66 -2.15
N ALA A 56 -2.79 -9.82 -2.53
CA ALA A 56 -2.37 -9.94 -3.92
C ALA A 56 -2.92 -11.21 -4.59
N ARG A 57 -2.84 -12.35 -3.90
CA ARG A 57 -3.24 -13.65 -4.44
C ARG A 57 -4.72 -13.71 -4.88
N PRO A 58 -5.71 -13.34 -4.06
CA PRO A 58 -7.11 -13.35 -4.48
C PRO A 58 -7.42 -12.36 -5.61
N ILE A 59 -6.77 -11.18 -5.64
CA ILE A 59 -6.90 -10.23 -6.75
C ILE A 59 -6.38 -10.87 -8.05
N GLY A 60 -5.16 -11.40 -8.03
CA GLY A 60 -4.57 -12.04 -9.20
C GLY A 60 -5.38 -13.23 -9.69
N ARG A 61 -5.89 -14.07 -8.79
CA ARG A 61 -6.76 -15.20 -9.18
C ARG A 61 -8.08 -14.76 -9.79
N HIS A 62 -8.71 -13.71 -9.25
CA HIS A 62 -9.91 -13.17 -9.86
C HIS A 62 -9.65 -12.70 -11.29
N ILE A 63 -8.62 -11.87 -11.51
CA ILE A 63 -8.29 -11.35 -12.84
C ILE A 63 -7.95 -12.46 -13.85
N LEU A 64 -7.20 -13.49 -13.44
CA LEU A 64 -6.78 -14.58 -14.33
C LEU A 64 -7.88 -15.60 -14.63
N ASP A 65 -8.78 -15.83 -13.68
CA ASP A 65 -9.79 -16.90 -13.80
C ASP A 65 -11.15 -16.39 -14.26
N GLN A 66 -11.46 -15.09 -14.11
CA GLN A 66 -12.79 -14.54 -14.40
C GLN A 66 -13.25 -14.74 -15.85
N SER A 67 -12.33 -14.90 -16.79
CA SER A 67 -12.62 -15.20 -18.21
C SER A 67 -12.90 -16.67 -18.50
N LYS A 68 -12.72 -17.58 -17.53
CA LYS A 68 -12.92 -19.01 -17.71
C LYS A 68 -14.40 -19.38 -17.66
N LEU A 69 -14.84 -20.28 -18.54
CA LEU A 69 -16.23 -20.70 -18.70
C LEU A 69 -16.91 -21.21 -17.41
N HIS A 70 -16.13 -21.77 -16.47
CA HIS A 70 -16.65 -22.34 -15.22
C HIS A 70 -16.22 -21.56 -13.97
N TYR A 71 -15.89 -20.27 -14.12
CA TYR A 71 -15.54 -19.43 -12.98
C TYR A 71 -16.74 -19.24 -12.04
N ARG A 72 -16.58 -19.60 -10.76
CA ARG A 72 -17.65 -19.52 -9.74
C ARG A 72 -17.49 -18.33 -8.78
N GLY A 73 -16.66 -17.35 -9.11
CA GLY A 73 -16.36 -16.22 -8.25
C GLY A 73 -15.20 -16.47 -7.27
N ASN A 74 -14.73 -15.40 -6.61
CA ASN A 74 -13.68 -15.46 -5.60
C ASN A 74 -14.12 -14.64 -4.37
N ARG A 75 -14.54 -15.34 -3.31
CA ARG A 75 -15.05 -14.70 -2.08
C ARG A 75 -14.05 -13.77 -1.40
N ALA A 76 -12.76 -14.09 -1.46
CA ALA A 76 -11.72 -13.23 -0.90
C ALA A 76 -11.59 -11.94 -1.73
N PHE A 77 -11.68 -12.03 -3.05
CA PHE A 77 -11.75 -10.84 -3.92
C PHE A 77 -12.99 -10.00 -3.62
N GLU A 78 -14.16 -10.61 -3.46
CA GLU A 78 -15.40 -9.89 -3.12
C GLU A 78 -15.28 -9.08 -1.81
N SER A 79 -14.51 -9.59 -0.85
CA SER A 79 -14.25 -8.87 0.40
C SER A 79 -13.23 -7.74 0.22
N LEU A 80 -12.27 -7.91 -0.69
CA LEU A 80 -11.22 -6.94 -0.96
C LEU A 80 -11.68 -5.78 -1.84
N LYS A 81 -12.56 -6.01 -2.82
CA LYS A 81 -13.01 -4.93 -3.72
C LYS A 81 -13.76 -3.81 -2.98
N LEU A 82 -14.36 -4.12 -1.83
CA LEU A 82 -14.97 -3.15 -0.92
C LEU A 82 -13.95 -2.25 -0.21
N LYS A 83 -12.65 -2.52 -0.34
CA LYS A 83 -11.55 -1.74 0.25
C LYS A 83 -10.76 -0.95 -0.78
N PHE A 84 -11.07 -1.10 -2.07
CA PHE A 84 -10.35 -0.40 -3.13
C PHE A 84 -10.68 1.09 -3.11
N PHE A 85 -9.68 1.87 -3.53
CA PHE A 85 -9.89 3.28 -3.81
C PHE A 85 -10.87 3.44 -4.97
N THR A 86 -11.82 4.35 -4.80
CA THR A 86 -12.86 4.66 -5.78
C THR A 86 -12.78 6.13 -6.15
N ARG A 87 -12.99 6.45 -7.42
CA ARG A 87 -12.93 7.83 -7.93
C ARG A 87 -13.91 8.76 -7.23
N THR A 88 -15.12 8.30 -6.95
CA THR A 88 -16.20 9.08 -6.31
C THR A 88 -16.23 8.95 -4.78
N GLY A 89 -15.30 8.21 -4.18
CA GLY A 89 -15.25 8.03 -2.72
C GLY A 89 -16.06 6.85 -2.21
N ARG A 90 -16.25 6.79 -0.90
CA ARG A 90 -16.61 5.55 -0.17
C ARG A 90 -18.06 5.08 -0.34
N ASP A 91 -18.94 5.88 -0.94
CA ASP A 91 -20.33 5.47 -1.17
C ASP A 91 -20.44 4.43 -2.30
N PHE A 92 -19.39 4.29 -3.11
CA PHE A 92 -19.36 3.40 -4.28
C PHE A 92 -18.34 2.24 -4.15
N LEU A 93 -18.00 1.85 -2.92
CA LEU A 93 -17.06 0.75 -2.68
C LEU A 93 -17.52 -0.55 -3.36
N GLY A 94 -16.58 -1.25 -3.99
CA GLY A 94 -16.84 -2.48 -4.73
C GLY A 94 -17.57 -2.33 -6.06
N ASN A 95 -17.89 -1.10 -6.49
CA ASN A 95 -18.34 -0.82 -7.85
C ASN A 95 -17.15 -0.81 -8.82
N GLU A 96 -17.14 -1.73 -9.77
CA GLU A 96 -16.05 -1.89 -10.73
C GLU A 96 -15.79 -0.64 -11.57
N ALA A 97 -16.84 0.06 -12.01
CA ALA A 97 -16.68 1.28 -12.78
C ALA A 97 -15.97 2.41 -12.00
N GLU A 98 -15.98 2.34 -10.67
CA GLU A 98 -15.41 3.35 -9.79
C GLU A 98 -14.01 3.01 -9.29
N TYR A 99 -13.68 1.72 -9.15
CA TYR A 99 -12.33 1.30 -8.74
C TYR A 99 -11.41 0.93 -9.91
N LEU A 100 -11.93 0.54 -11.08
CA LEU A 100 -11.09 0.10 -12.19
C LEU A 100 -10.31 1.29 -12.76
N ASN A 101 -9.01 1.12 -12.96
CA ASN A 101 -8.05 2.17 -13.32
C ASN A 101 -7.84 3.29 -12.28
N HIS A 102 -8.45 3.17 -11.09
CA HIS A 102 -8.28 4.11 -9.98
C HIS A 102 -7.69 3.43 -8.74
N GLY A 103 -8.38 2.42 -8.21
CA GLY A 103 -7.93 1.58 -7.10
C GLY A 103 -7.41 0.21 -7.51
N LEU A 104 -7.76 -0.28 -8.70
CA LEU A 104 -7.21 -1.49 -9.31
C LEU A 104 -6.92 -1.25 -10.78
N THR A 105 -5.64 -1.32 -11.17
CA THR A 105 -5.20 -1.18 -12.55
C THR A 105 -4.59 -2.48 -13.03
N VAL A 106 -5.06 -3.00 -14.17
CA VAL A 106 -4.57 -4.23 -14.78
C VAL A 106 -3.69 -3.87 -16.00
N ILE A 107 -2.50 -4.47 -16.07
CA ILE A 107 -1.51 -4.24 -17.13
C ILE A 107 -0.96 -5.60 -17.59
N PRO A 108 -0.84 -5.87 -18.91
CA PRO A 108 -1.33 -5.06 -20.02
C PRO A 108 -2.86 -5.03 -20.07
N LYS A 109 -3.42 -4.05 -20.78
CA LYS A 109 -4.86 -4.01 -21.05
C LYS A 109 -5.14 -5.05 -22.15
N PHE A 110 -5.86 -6.12 -21.80
CA PHE A 110 -6.26 -7.19 -22.72
C PHE A 110 -7.52 -6.82 -23.48
#